data_AF-N0B589-F1
#
_entry.id   AF-N0B589-F1
#
_cell.length_a   1.000
_cell.length_b   1.000
_cell.length_c   1.000
_cell.angle_alpha   90.00
_cell.angle_beta   90.00
_cell.angle_gamma   90.00
#
_symmetry.space_group_name_H-M   'P 1'
#
loop_
_entity.id
_entity.type
_entity.pdbx_description
1 polymer ?
#
loop_
_entity_poly.entity_id
_entity_poly.type
_entity_poly.pdbx_seq_one_letter_code
_entity_poly.pdbx_strand_id
1 'polypeptide(L)'
;MSDFRNLRLLAALVSCIELAGCAGAPDPAFGQQRGLKCVDDSNVCISQRKMVYDSYMTDKTRAWMKQPAGPHEYASGVRLMAYSKMRKDLSCEELARAKEEADRGPSSLSGGAYVGLTSAQVARGAMLSREVSHELASEIARRCR
;
A
#
# COMPACT_ATOMS: atom_id res chain seq x y z
N MET A 1 -4.79 -16.43 -70.40
CA MET A 1 -3.65 -17.29 -70.76
C MET A 1 -2.44 -16.65 -70.08
N SER A 2 -2.22 -16.92 -68.80
CA SER A 2 -1.55 -18.15 -68.30
C SER A 2 -0.15 -18.21 -68.94
N ASP A 3 0.99 -18.06 -68.25
CA ASP A 3 1.33 -18.76 -67.01
C ASP A 3 2.73 -18.41 -66.46
N PHE A 4 2.85 -18.57 -65.13
CA PHE A 4 4.00 -19.04 -64.31
C PHE A 4 5.44 -18.59 -64.60
N ARG A 5 6.10 -18.04 -63.57
CA ARG A 5 7.11 -18.81 -62.77
C ARG A 5 7.74 -17.96 -61.64
N ASN A 6 7.50 -18.42 -60.41
CA ASN A 6 8.51 -18.74 -59.39
C ASN A 6 9.79 -17.89 -59.36
N LEU A 7 10.13 -17.30 -58.21
CA LEU A 7 11.19 -17.83 -57.33
C LEU A 7 11.43 -16.97 -56.07
N ARG A 8 11.60 -17.69 -54.94
CA ARG A 8 12.38 -17.35 -53.72
C ARG A 8 11.67 -16.59 -52.59
N LEU A 9 11.23 -17.40 -51.63
CA LEU A 9 11.43 -17.15 -50.20
C LEU A 9 12.79 -16.48 -49.93
N LEU A 10 12.78 -15.41 -49.13
CA LEU A 10 13.83 -15.13 -48.13
C LEU A 10 13.17 -14.40 -46.96
N ALA A 11 13.07 -15.11 -45.85
CA ALA A 11 12.79 -14.54 -44.54
C ALA A 11 13.94 -13.64 -44.10
N ALA A 12 13.63 -12.46 -43.56
CA ALA A 12 14.55 -11.69 -42.73
C ALA A 12 13.75 -10.99 -41.62
N LEU A 13 13.61 -11.72 -40.52
CA LEU A 13 13.28 -11.19 -39.19
C LEU A 13 14.37 -10.19 -38.78
N VAL A 14 14.01 -8.92 -38.65
CA VAL A 14 14.77 -7.94 -37.87
C VAL A 14 13.77 -7.17 -37.02
N SER A 15 13.30 -7.81 -35.94
CA SER A 15 12.70 -7.09 -34.81
C SER A 15 13.84 -6.48 -34.01
N CYS A 16 14.04 -5.17 -34.16
CA CYS A 16 14.87 -4.40 -33.24
C CYS A 16 14.22 -4.44 -31.85
N ILE A 17 14.82 -5.23 -30.96
CA ILE A 17 14.57 -5.17 -29.53
C ILE A 17 15.27 -3.89 -29.04
N GLU A 18 14.50 -2.81 -28.94
CA GLU A 18 14.89 -1.64 -28.17
C GLU A 18 15.06 -2.11 -26.71
N LEU A 19 16.31 -2.26 -26.28
CA LEU A 19 16.68 -2.35 -24.87
C LEU A 19 16.36 -1.00 -24.22
N ALA A 20 15.10 -0.79 -23.85
CA ALA A 20 14.71 0.22 -22.89
C ALA A 20 15.33 -0.16 -21.55
N GLY A 21 16.54 0.33 -21.29
CA GLY A 21 17.15 0.28 -19.97
C GLY A 21 16.22 0.98 -18.98
N CYS A 22 15.65 0.21 -18.04
CA CYS A 22 14.93 0.76 -16.90
C CYS A 22 15.91 1.47 -15.97
N ALA A 23 16.34 2.68 -16.34
CA ALA A 23 16.66 3.70 -15.35
C ALA A 23 15.33 4.18 -14.76
N GLY A 24 14.68 3.28 -14.00
CA GLY A 24 13.44 3.57 -13.31
C GLY A 24 13.72 4.59 -12.22
N ALA A 25 12.97 5.69 -12.22
CA ALA A 25 12.80 6.50 -11.02
C ALA A 25 12.55 5.55 -9.83
N PRO A 26 13.10 5.83 -8.63
CA PRO A 26 12.88 4.97 -7.47
C PRO A 26 11.38 4.74 -7.31
N ASP A 27 10.95 3.49 -7.48
CA ASP A 27 9.54 3.16 -7.48
C ASP A 27 8.98 3.58 -6.10
N PRO A 28 7.97 4.47 -6.07
CA PRO A 28 7.41 4.99 -4.84
C PRO A 28 6.92 3.88 -3.90
N ALA A 29 6.56 2.70 -4.44
CA ALA A 29 6.27 1.52 -3.64
C ALA A 29 7.46 1.11 -2.76
N PHE A 30 8.69 1.12 -3.28
CA PHE A 30 9.88 0.77 -2.49
C PHE A 30 10.19 1.80 -1.39
N GLY A 31 9.95 3.08 -1.65
CA GLY A 31 10.08 4.14 -0.64
C GLY A 31 9.05 4.01 0.48
N GLN A 32 7.79 3.71 0.13
CA GLN A 32 6.71 3.45 1.08
C GLN A 32 6.99 2.21 1.93
N GLN A 33 7.45 1.13 1.31
CA GLN A 33 7.79 -0.12 2.01
C GLN A 33 8.90 0.06 3.06
N ARG A 34 9.89 0.93 2.81
CA ARG A 34 10.92 1.25 3.82
C ARG A 34 10.35 2.00 5.01
N GLY A 35 9.55 3.03 4.76
CA GLY A 35 9.00 3.86 5.85
C GLY A 35 7.97 3.16 6.71
N LEU A 36 7.34 2.08 6.21
CA LEU A 36 6.42 1.25 6.97
C LEU A 36 7.11 0.17 7.80
N LYS A 37 8.37 -0.18 7.50
CA LYS A 37 9.15 -1.18 8.25
C LYS A 37 9.92 -0.59 9.44
N CYS A 38 10.04 0.73 9.51
CA CYS A 38 10.68 1.45 10.61
C CYS A 38 9.65 1.74 11.72
N VAL A 39 9.72 1.01 12.84
CA VAL A 39 8.65 1.01 13.88
C VAL A 39 9.16 1.46 15.26
N ASP A 40 10.43 1.84 15.38
CA ASP A 40 10.95 2.44 16.62
C ASP A 40 10.72 3.97 16.68
N ASP A 41 11.06 4.54 17.83
CA ASP A 41 10.87 5.97 18.13
C ASP A 41 12.13 6.80 17.86
N SER A 42 13.10 6.27 17.12
CA SER A 42 14.23 7.06 16.64
C SER A 42 13.75 8.14 15.67
N ASN A 43 14.49 9.26 15.62
CA ASN A 43 14.20 10.34 14.67
C ASN A 43 14.16 9.84 13.22
N VAL A 44 14.99 8.85 12.88
CA VAL A 44 15.01 8.24 11.55
C VAL A 44 13.68 7.57 11.24
N CYS A 45 13.18 6.69 12.12
CA CYS A 45 11.89 6.03 11.90
C CYS A 45 10.72 7.01 11.92
N ILE A 46 10.74 8.02 12.79
CA ILE A 46 9.70 9.05 12.84
C ILE A 46 9.66 9.83 11.51
N SER A 47 10.82 10.29 11.01
CA SER A 47 10.89 11.00 9.73
C SER A 47 10.40 10.14 8.56
N GLN A 48 10.80 8.87 8.51
CA GLN A 48 10.35 7.96 7.45
C GLN A 48 8.85 7.69 7.50
N ARG A 49 8.30 7.42 8.68
CA ARG A 49 6.85 7.24 8.88
C ARG A 49 6.07 8.49 8.48
N LYS A 50 6.59 9.68 8.83
CA LYS A 50 6.00 10.96 8.42
C LYS A 50 5.99 11.14 6.90
N MET A 51 7.07 10.84 6.20
CA MET A 51 7.11 10.93 4.74
C MET A 51 6.06 10.03 4.08
N VAL A 52 5.89 8.79 4.57
CA VAL A 52 4.86 7.88 4.04
C VAL A 52 3.46 8.40 4.35
N TYR A 53 3.22 8.87 5.57
CA TYR A 53 1.96 9.50 5.94
C TYR A 53 1.61 10.69 5.02
N ASP A 54 2.56 11.60 4.81
CA ASP A 54 2.38 12.77 3.94
C ASP A 54 2.12 12.34 2.48
N SER A 55 2.73 11.23 2.02
CA SER A 55 2.45 10.65 0.69
C SER A 55 1.01 10.14 0.58
N TYR A 56 0.46 9.52 1.62
CA TYR A 56 -0.95 9.09 1.62
C TYR A 56 -1.92 10.27 1.61
N MET A 57 -1.59 11.36 2.32
CA MET A 57 -2.43 12.56 2.38
C MET A 57 -2.47 13.32 1.04
N THR A 58 -1.42 13.21 0.25
CA THR A 58 -1.27 13.92 -1.03
C THR A 58 -1.76 13.10 -2.23
N ASP A 59 -1.78 11.77 -2.13
CA ASP A 59 -2.33 10.88 -3.17
C ASP A 59 -3.86 10.98 -3.27
N LYS A 60 -4.35 11.65 -4.32
CA LYS A 60 -5.79 11.78 -4.62
C LYS A 60 -6.41 10.51 -5.18
N THR A 61 -5.61 9.63 -5.78
CA THR A 61 -6.08 8.34 -6.32
C THR A 61 -6.29 7.30 -5.22
N ARG A 62 -5.58 7.49 -4.09
CA ARG A 62 -5.58 6.60 -2.92
C ARG A 62 -5.30 5.14 -3.32
N ALA A 63 -4.47 4.95 -4.34
CA ALA A 63 -4.18 3.62 -4.89
C ALA A 63 -3.58 2.68 -3.83
N TRP A 64 -2.87 3.25 -2.84
CA TRP A 64 -2.33 2.56 -1.69
C TRP A 64 -3.38 1.81 -0.86
N MET A 65 -4.66 2.23 -0.87
CA MET A 65 -5.74 1.55 -0.14
C MET A 65 -6.05 0.14 -0.67
N LYS A 66 -5.62 -0.16 -1.90
CA LYS A 66 -5.79 -1.47 -2.54
C LYS A 66 -4.58 -2.38 -2.32
N GLN A 67 -3.50 -1.85 -1.76
CA GLN A 67 -2.28 -2.60 -1.53
C GLN A 67 -2.40 -3.43 -0.24
N PRO A 68 -1.90 -4.68 -0.23
CA PRO A 68 -1.95 -5.51 0.96
C PRO A 68 -1.18 -4.90 2.13
N ALA A 69 -1.62 -5.27 3.33
CA ALA A 69 -1.10 -4.82 4.60
C ALA A 69 -0.32 -5.96 5.28
N GLY A 70 0.98 -5.77 5.55
CA GLY A 70 1.76 -6.70 6.35
C GLY A 70 1.82 -6.29 7.84
N PRO A 71 2.42 -7.13 8.69
CA PRO A 71 2.53 -6.87 10.13
C PRO A 71 3.30 -5.59 10.47
N HIS A 72 4.36 -5.26 9.72
CA HIS A 72 5.12 -4.03 9.95
C HIS A 72 4.31 -2.79 9.60
N GLU A 73 3.53 -2.83 8.52
CA GLU A 73 2.65 -1.75 8.11
C GLU A 73 1.60 -1.47 9.19
N TYR A 74 1.00 -2.51 9.77
CA TYR A 74 0.09 -2.38 10.91
C TYR A 74 0.80 -1.84 12.16
N ALA A 75 1.98 -2.36 12.48
CA ALA A 75 2.74 -1.93 13.65
C ALA A 75 3.27 -0.49 13.54
N SER A 76 3.55 -0.01 12.32
CA SER A 76 3.95 1.38 12.05
C SER A 76 2.85 2.39 12.39
N GLY A 77 1.58 1.96 12.28
CA GLY A 77 0.38 2.77 12.48
C GLY A 77 0.10 3.80 11.38
N VAL A 78 1.02 4.04 10.44
CA VAL A 78 0.95 5.14 9.47
C VAL A 78 -0.32 5.07 8.62
N ARG A 79 -0.63 3.89 8.08
CA ARG A 79 -1.79 3.71 7.20
C ARG A 79 -3.12 3.82 7.96
N LEU A 80 -3.18 3.31 9.18
CA LEU A 80 -4.34 3.44 10.07
C LEU A 80 -4.60 4.90 10.45
N MET A 81 -3.54 5.63 10.79
CA MET A 81 -3.64 7.07 11.06
C MET A 81 -4.09 7.86 9.84
N ALA A 82 -3.65 7.46 8.64
CA ALA A 82 -4.11 8.06 7.40
C ALA A 82 -5.63 7.85 7.20
N TYR A 83 -6.14 6.63 7.43
CA TYR A 83 -7.58 6.37 7.41
C TYR A 83 -8.36 7.21 8.41
N SER A 84 -7.90 7.25 9.66
CA SER A 84 -8.52 8.09 10.70
C SER A 84 -8.59 9.55 10.25
N LYS A 85 -7.48 10.12 9.76
CA LYS A 85 -7.43 11.51 9.34
C LYS A 85 -8.36 11.81 8.16
N MET A 86 -8.34 10.95 7.15
CA MET A 86 -9.08 11.14 5.89
C MET A 86 -10.54 10.72 5.97
N ARG A 87 -11.00 10.11 7.07
CA ARG A 87 -12.34 9.48 7.18
C ARG A 87 -13.50 10.33 6.68
N LYS A 88 -13.44 11.66 6.83
CA LYS A 88 -14.49 12.59 6.38
C LYS A 88 -14.48 12.80 4.85
N ASP A 89 -13.34 12.57 4.22
CA ASP A 89 -13.11 12.76 2.79
C ASP A 89 -13.18 11.44 1.99
N LEU A 90 -13.28 10.30 2.66
CA LEU A 90 -13.45 8.99 2.03
C LEU A 90 -14.87 8.84 1.46
N SER A 91 -15.05 8.14 0.35
CA SER A 91 -16.35 7.65 -0.07
C SER A 91 -16.83 6.51 0.85
N CYS A 92 -18.11 6.12 0.74
CA CYS A 92 -18.63 5.01 1.54
C CYS A 92 -17.97 3.66 1.21
N GLU A 93 -17.58 3.44 -0.05
CA GLU A 93 -16.81 2.26 -0.44
C GLU A 93 -15.41 2.27 0.19
N GLU A 94 -14.73 3.41 0.14
CA GLU A 94 -13.40 3.57 0.75
C GLU A 94 -13.45 3.45 2.28
N LEU A 95 -14.50 3.98 2.92
CA LEU A 95 -14.73 3.79 4.35
C LEU A 95 -14.91 2.32 4.70
N ALA A 96 -15.73 1.59 3.96
CA ALA A 96 -15.95 0.17 4.18
C ALA A 96 -14.63 -0.62 4.03
N ARG A 97 -13.84 -0.31 3.00
CA ARG A 97 -12.52 -0.91 2.79
C ARG A 97 -11.54 -0.60 3.91
N ALA A 98 -11.45 0.67 4.30
CA ALA A 98 -10.58 1.11 5.39
C ALA A 98 -10.96 0.43 6.71
N LYS A 99 -12.27 0.29 6.98
CA LYS A 99 -12.77 -0.40 8.15
C LYS A 99 -12.42 -1.89 8.12
N GLU A 100 -12.63 -2.56 6.99
CA GLU A 100 -12.26 -3.97 6.81
C GLU A 100 -10.77 -4.18 7.07
N GLU A 101 -9.90 -3.29 6.60
CA GLU A 101 -8.47 -3.36 6.90
C GLU A 101 -8.18 -3.17 8.40
N ALA A 102 -8.80 -2.18 9.03
CA ALA A 102 -8.63 -1.92 10.47
C ALA A 102 -9.13 -3.10 11.33
N ASP A 103 -10.23 -3.74 10.95
CA ASP A 103 -10.77 -4.94 11.61
C ASP A 103 -9.79 -6.13 11.53
N ARG A 104 -9.04 -6.26 10.43
CA ARG A 104 -8.02 -7.31 10.25
C ARG A 104 -6.73 -7.03 11.03
N GLY A 105 -6.50 -5.80 11.50
CA GLY A 105 -5.24 -5.41 12.14
C GLY A 105 -4.87 -6.28 13.35
N PRO A 106 -5.75 -6.49 14.36
CA PRO A 106 -5.44 -7.30 15.52
C PRO A 106 -5.09 -8.75 15.19
N SER A 107 -5.79 -9.37 14.23
CA SER A 107 -5.51 -10.75 13.82
C SER A 107 -4.23 -10.86 12.98
N SER A 108 -3.96 -9.87 12.14
CA SER A 108 -2.70 -9.76 11.35
C SER A 108 -1.47 -9.53 12.24
N LEU A 109 -1.68 -9.11 13.48
CA LEU A 109 -0.67 -8.91 14.51
C LEU A 109 -0.66 -10.03 15.55
N SER A 110 -1.68 -10.90 15.60
CA SER A 110 -1.70 -12.09 16.46
C SER A 110 -1.11 -13.30 15.72
N GLY A 111 0.01 -13.86 16.17
CA GLY A 111 0.54 -15.07 15.54
C GLY A 111 2.00 -15.41 15.77
N GLY A 112 2.84 -14.49 16.26
CA GLY A 112 4.22 -14.84 16.60
C GLY A 112 5.17 -13.67 16.74
N ALA A 113 6.44 -14.00 16.95
CA ALA A 113 7.55 -13.04 16.94
C ALA A 113 7.83 -12.61 15.50
N TYR A 114 7.29 -11.46 15.08
CA TYR A 114 7.69 -10.84 13.83
C TYR A 114 9.13 -10.35 13.97
N VAL A 115 9.98 -10.70 12.99
CA VAL A 115 11.37 -10.26 12.98
C VAL A 115 11.42 -8.73 13.04
N GLY A 116 12.04 -8.20 14.10
CA GLY A 116 12.19 -6.75 14.27
C GLY A 116 11.00 -6.02 14.88
N LEU A 117 9.97 -6.71 15.39
CA LEU A 117 8.92 -6.10 16.21
C LEU A 117 8.94 -6.63 17.65
N THR A 118 8.88 -5.71 18.60
CA THR A 118 8.66 -5.99 20.01
C THR A 118 7.19 -6.28 20.29
N SER A 119 6.90 -7.02 21.37
CA SER A 119 5.53 -7.24 21.84
C SER A 119 4.77 -5.94 22.10
N ALA A 120 5.46 -4.90 22.57
CA ALA A 120 4.89 -3.58 22.78
C ALA A 120 4.47 -2.90 21.48
N GLN A 121 5.28 -2.99 20.40
CA GLN A 121 4.91 -2.45 19.09
C GLN A 121 3.72 -3.19 18.48
N VAL A 122 3.69 -4.52 18.60
CA VAL A 122 2.55 -5.35 18.18
C VAL A 122 1.29 -4.94 18.94
N ALA A 123 1.36 -4.82 20.26
CA ALA A 123 0.22 -4.42 21.09
C ALA A 123 -0.30 -3.02 20.71
N ARG A 124 0.59 -2.04 20.53
CA ARG A 124 0.21 -0.68 20.11
C ARG A 124 -0.47 -0.68 18.73
N GLY A 125 0.07 -1.39 17.76
CA GLY A 125 -0.55 -1.52 16.43
C GLY A 125 -1.94 -2.14 16.49
N ALA A 126 -2.13 -3.18 17.31
CA ALA A 126 -3.42 -3.85 17.47
C ALA A 126 -4.46 -2.95 18.17
N MET A 127 -4.04 -2.17 19.19
CA MET A 127 -4.92 -1.19 19.83
C MET A 127 -5.35 -0.09 18.86
N LEU A 128 -4.41 0.49 18.12
CA LEU A 128 -4.70 1.51 17.11
C LEU A 128 -5.66 1.00 16.04
N SER A 129 -5.48 -0.25 15.59
CA SER A 129 -6.37 -0.86 14.61
C SER A 129 -7.82 -0.90 15.08
N ARG A 130 -8.06 -1.23 16.36
CA ARG A 130 -9.40 -1.23 16.96
C ARG A 130 -9.98 0.17 17.06
N GLU A 131 -9.19 1.13 17.53
CA GLU A 131 -9.62 2.53 17.65
C GLU A 131 -10.07 3.09 16.30
N VAL A 132 -9.22 2.95 15.27
CA VAL A 132 -9.55 3.42 13.92
C VAL A 132 -10.75 2.68 13.35
N SER A 133 -10.90 1.38 13.59
CA SER A 133 -12.11 0.65 13.18
C SER A 133 -13.39 1.25 13.78
N HIS A 134 -13.37 1.61 15.06
CA HIS A 134 -14.51 2.26 15.72
C HIS A 134 -14.80 3.65 15.16
N GLU A 135 -13.76 4.45 14.90
CA GLU A 135 -13.92 5.77 14.27
C GLU A 135 -14.55 5.66 12.87
N LEU A 136 -14.07 4.71 12.05
CA LEU A 136 -14.59 4.47 10.72
C LEU A 136 -16.02 3.92 10.77
N ALA A 137 -16.33 3.02 11.70
CA ALA A 137 -17.69 2.52 11.90
C ALA A 137 -18.67 3.65 12.27
N SER A 138 -18.25 4.59 13.13
CA SER A 138 -19.04 5.77 13.47
C SER A 138 -19.25 6.68 12.27
N GLU A 139 -18.22 6.87 11.44
CA GLU A 139 -18.32 7.64 10.19
C GLU A 139 -19.30 6.99 9.20
N ILE A 140 -19.17 5.68 8.97
CA ILE A 140 -20.07 4.89 8.12
C ILE A 140 -21.52 5.05 8.60
N ALA A 141 -21.79 4.78 9.88
CA ALA A 141 -23.13 4.86 10.46
C ALA A 141 -23.76 6.26 10.31
N ARG A 142 -22.93 7.31 10.25
CA ARG A 142 -23.42 8.69 10.13
C ARG A 142 -23.87 9.07 8.73
N ARG A 143 -23.23 8.56 7.68
CA ARG A 143 -23.45 9.06 6.32
C ARG A 143 -23.61 8.00 5.22
N CYS A 144 -23.27 6.75 5.48
CA CYS A 144 -23.42 5.66 4.52
C CYS A 144 -24.73 4.94 4.84
N ARG A 145 -25.71 5.08 3.94
CA ARG A 145 -27.03 4.45 4.02
C ARG A 145 -27.09 3.29 3.05
#